data_AF-V7PLZ9-F1
#
_entry.id   AF-V7PLZ9-F1
#
_cell.length_a   1.000
_cell.length_b   1.000
_cell.length_c   1.000
_cell.angle_alpha   90.00
_cell.angle_beta   90.00
_cell.angle_gamma   90.00
#
_symmetry.space_group_name_H-M   'P 1'
#
loop_
_entity.id
_entity.type
_entity.pdbx_description
1 polymer ?
#
loop_
_entity_poly.entity_id
_entity_poly.type
_entity_poly.pdbx_seq_one_letter_code
_entity_poly.pdbx_strand_id
1 'polypeptide(L)'
;MYPRKEEDKKKGRISGFVCFENKEDAENAKDALDGVEMFGKPVIIGWSKAIPKILSLNKNEYKNSHFDKNKSSFNTSNKRIQIILPEDKKVKRIIDLLAKYVTEEGYAFEEIIKKNEKDNPMFNFIFNTSDLHYYYKWRVFSFAQGDSYRNWRVDSFQMYENSYVYIPPVPKNKKDNVPRINKKMKNKKCDMDEKKKSKLISIINNLSKKRVSICRAMIFCTRHSDFSFDIVKIISSYLTDLKYDLLKKINLVYLLSDILYNCSNQFFSSWPYRKHMEEALPRIFYYFRKHIKKCDSKIKAKLFSDSIMSIFNMWDTWAIYTIVFMNGLKCLLSSKKLNYIKNKMHDSENEHDILNGTKIEFFDDLKIYPLNLRRNAYIYFQKDENQINRLCEQRGLYYDENFNKKKKIKYLLIYDDFYGFNTNNVGSGKNYLNEVALSDGNKNSSSKISETSDTALHDNTK
;
A
#
# COMPACT_ATOMS: atom_id res chain seq x y z
N MET A 1 -17.87 3.38 14.36
CA MET A 1 -16.97 2.57 15.22
C MET A 1 -16.55 3.43 16.40
N TYR A 2 -16.67 2.90 17.63
CA TYR A 2 -16.27 3.62 18.86
C TYR A 2 -14.73 3.56 19.06
N PRO A 3 -14.10 4.54 19.73
CA PRO A 3 -12.68 4.47 20.10
C PRO A 3 -12.37 3.22 20.93
N ARG A 4 -11.33 2.47 20.55
CA ARG A 4 -11.00 1.17 21.16
C ARG A 4 -10.05 1.33 22.34
N LYS A 5 -10.41 0.76 23.49
CA LYS A 5 -9.49 0.57 24.63
C LYS A 5 -8.47 -0.52 24.30
N GLU A 6 -7.34 -0.55 25.02
CA GLU A 6 -6.27 -1.54 24.77
C GLU A 6 -6.74 -3.00 24.95
N GLU A 7 -7.71 -3.24 25.83
CA GLU A 7 -8.34 -4.54 26.05
C GLU A 7 -9.15 -5.02 24.83
N ASP A 8 -9.80 -4.12 24.10
CA ASP A 8 -10.59 -4.46 22.92
C ASP A 8 -9.71 -4.74 21.70
N LYS A 9 -8.48 -4.18 21.67
CA LYS A 9 -7.48 -4.49 20.64
C LYS A 9 -6.97 -5.94 20.75
N LYS A 10 -6.91 -6.50 21.97
CA LYS A 10 -6.47 -7.88 22.24
C LYS A 10 -7.51 -8.94 21.84
N LYS A 11 -8.80 -8.60 21.74
CA LYS A 11 -9.90 -9.55 21.46
C LYS A 11 -10.05 -9.99 20.00
N GLY A 12 -9.18 -9.55 19.09
CA GLY A 12 -9.15 -10.03 17.70
C GLY A 12 -10.38 -9.69 16.82
N ARG A 13 -11.36 -8.95 17.35
CA ARG A 13 -12.62 -8.62 16.66
C ARG A 13 -12.86 -7.10 16.59
N ILE A 14 -13.76 -6.69 15.70
CA ILE A 14 -14.17 -5.28 15.53
C ILE A 14 -15.63 -5.16 15.99
N SER A 15 -15.99 -4.12 16.74
CA SER A 15 -17.39 -3.89 17.15
C SER A 15 -17.96 -2.59 16.57
N GLY A 16 -19.25 -2.62 16.24
CA GLY A 16 -20.01 -1.50 15.68
C GLY A 16 -21.45 -1.46 16.18
N PHE A 17 -22.16 -0.39 15.84
CA PHE A 17 -23.59 -0.23 16.09
C PHE A 17 -24.24 0.43 14.88
N VAL A 18 -25.54 0.23 14.74
CA VAL A 18 -26.37 0.80 13.66
C VAL A 18 -27.24 1.93 14.21
N CYS A 19 -27.52 2.93 13.37
CA CYS A 19 -28.42 4.04 13.69
C CYS A 19 -29.27 4.35 12.45
N PHE A 20 -30.57 4.06 12.55
CA PHE A 20 -31.55 4.26 11.48
C PHE A 20 -32.83 4.86 12.08
N GLU A 21 -33.59 5.55 11.24
CA GLU A 21 -34.85 6.18 11.66
C GLU A 21 -35.97 5.16 11.92
N ASN A 22 -35.90 4.02 11.22
CA ASN A 22 -36.83 2.90 11.34
C ASN A 22 -36.12 1.70 11.98
N LYS A 23 -36.88 0.97 12.80
CA LYS A 23 -36.39 -0.23 13.47
C LYS A 23 -36.06 -1.35 12.47
N GLU A 24 -36.87 -1.51 11.44
CA GLU A 24 -36.71 -2.55 10.41
C GLU A 24 -35.43 -2.34 9.58
N ASP A 25 -35.14 -1.10 9.19
CA ASP A 25 -33.88 -0.77 8.51
C ASP A 25 -32.65 -1.00 9.41
N ALA A 26 -32.80 -0.73 10.72
CA ALA A 26 -31.75 -1.02 11.69
C ALA A 26 -31.53 -2.53 11.88
N GLU A 27 -32.58 -3.33 11.88
CA GLU A 27 -32.52 -4.80 11.95
C GLU A 27 -31.82 -5.37 10.71
N ASN A 28 -32.26 -4.96 9.52
CA ASN A 28 -31.66 -5.36 8.25
C ASN A 28 -30.17 -4.99 8.17
N ALA A 29 -29.81 -3.78 8.59
CA ALA A 29 -28.41 -3.34 8.59
C ALA A 29 -27.55 -4.04 9.65
N LYS A 30 -28.13 -4.41 10.80
CA LYS A 30 -27.45 -5.21 11.80
C LYS A 30 -27.18 -6.62 11.28
N ASP A 31 -28.18 -7.29 10.74
CA ASP A 31 -28.06 -8.67 10.28
C ASP A 31 -27.15 -8.79 9.05
N ALA A 32 -27.13 -7.78 8.18
CA ALA A 32 -26.25 -7.75 7.02
C ALA A 32 -24.76 -7.52 7.36
N LEU A 33 -24.44 -6.92 8.51
CA LEU A 33 -23.09 -6.51 8.87
C LEU A 33 -22.49 -7.26 10.06
N ASP A 34 -23.32 -7.94 10.86
CA ASP A 34 -22.86 -8.79 11.94
C ASP A 34 -22.18 -10.05 11.37
N GLY A 35 -20.96 -10.34 11.84
CA GLY A 35 -20.12 -11.43 11.36
C GLY A 35 -19.32 -11.16 10.08
N VAL A 36 -19.56 -10.04 9.39
CA VAL A 36 -18.82 -9.71 8.15
C VAL A 36 -17.36 -9.43 8.45
N GLU A 37 -16.46 -9.99 7.64
CA GLU A 37 -15.02 -9.80 7.79
C GLU A 37 -14.59 -8.43 7.27
N MET A 38 -14.04 -7.60 8.16
CA MET A 38 -13.54 -6.27 7.82
C MET A 38 -12.14 -6.10 8.39
N PHE A 39 -11.17 -5.75 7.53
CA PHE A 39 -9.75 -5.63 7.92
C PHE A 39 -9.15 -6.92 8.53
N GLY A 40 -9.57 -8.10 8.03
CA GLY A 40 -9.09 -9.40 8.50
C GLY A 40 -9.60 -9.80 9.89
N LYS A 41 -10.69 -9.17 10.36
CA LYS A 41 -11.31 -9.43 11.66
C LYS A 41 -12.84 -9.45 11.49
N PRO A 42 -13.56 -10.38 12.14
CA PRO A 42 -15.02 -10.37 12.11
C PRO A 42 -15.54 -9.13 12.84
N VAL A 43 -16.53 -8.47 12.23
CA VAL A 43 -17.26 -7.34 12.82
C VAL A 43 -18.44 -7.88 13.62
N ILE A 44 -18.66 -7.35 14.82
CA ILE A 44 -19.85 -7.65 15.63
C ILE A 44 -20.68 -6.38 15.76
N ILE A 45 -21.94 -6.43 15.34
CA ILE A 45 -22.88 -5.30 15.38
C ILE A 45 -23.88 -5.48 16.52
N GLY A 46 -23.82 -4.59 17.50
CA GLY A 46 -24.72 -4.58 18.66
C GLY A 46 -25.79 -3.48 18.57
N TRP A 47 -26.89 -3.67 19.32
CA TRP A 47 -27.88 -2.61 19.56
C TRP A 47 -27.29 -1.53 20.46
N SER A 48 -27.59 -0.27 20.15
CA SER A 48 -27.23 0.89 20.99
C SER A 48 -28.48 1.54 21.60
N LYS A 49 -28.29 2.45 22.57
CA LYS A 49 -29.40 3.18 23.19
C LYS A 49 -30.14 4.00 22.13
N ALA A 50 -31.46 3.86 22.07
CA ALA A 50 -32.29 4.63 21.17
C ALA A 50 -32.10 6.14 21.42
N ILE A 51 -31.77 6.88 20.36
CA ILE A 51 -31.63 8.33 20.44
C ILE A 51 -33.04 8.93 20.33
N PRO A 52 -33.50 9.74 21.32
CA PRO A 52 -34.82 10.36 21.26
C PRO A 52 -34.94 11.25 20.01
N LYS A 53 -36.02 11.09 19.24
CA LYS A 53 -36.31 11.97 18.11
C LYS A 53 -36.50 13.39 18.65
N ILE A 54 -35.56 14.28 18.35
CA ILE A 54 -35.75 15.73 18.54
C ILE A 54 -36.88 16.12 17.59
N LEU A 55 -38.04 16.49 18.14
CA LEU A 55 -39.13 17.10 17.39
C LEU A 55 -38.66 18.47 16.88
N SER A 56 -38.14 18.51 15.66
CA SER A 56 -38.20 19.71 14.85
C SER A 56 -39.67 19.97 14.51
N LEU A 57 -40.22 21.05 15.07
CA LEU A 57 -41.45 21.65 14.56
C LEU A 57 -41.24 21.99 13.08
N ASN A 58 -41.88 21.22 12.21
CA ASN A 58 -42.77 21.67 11.13
C ASN A 58 -43.05 20.47 10.24
N LYS A 59 -43.94 19.59 10.73
CA LYS A 59 -44.74 18.73 9.87
C LYS A 59 -45.79 19.62 9.22
N ASN A 60 -45.67 19.86 7.93
CA ASN A 60 -46.79 19.89 6.99
C ASN A 60 -46.20 20.05 5.58
N GLU A 61 -46.22 18.94 4.86
CA GLU A 61 -46.31 18.78 3.39
C GLU A 61 -45.45 17.61 2.91
N TYR A 62 -45.87 16.40 3.28
CA TYR A 62 -45.59 15.19 2.51
C TYR A 62 -46.91 14.51 2.20
N LYS A 63 -47.60 14.99 1.16
CA LYS A 63 -48.46 14.17 0.32
C LYS A 63 -48.41 14.74 -1.10
N ASN A 64 -47.50 14.21 -1.93
CA ASN A 64 -47.79 13.68 -3.27
C ASN A 64 -46.55 13.62 -4.18
N SER A 65 -46.62 12.65 -5.09
CA SER A 65 -45.83 12.41 -6.31
C SER A 65 -44.44 11.76 -6.12
N HIS A 66 -44.30 10.49 -6.48
CA HIS A 66 -44.10 9.95 -7.83
C HIS A 66 -42.79 10.41 -8.49
N PHE A 67 -42.01 9.40 -8.89
CA PHE A 67 -40.94 9.47 -9.87
C PHE A 67 -41.29 10.43 -11.01
N ASP A 68 -40.47 11.46 -11.23
CA ASP A 68 -40.18 11.88 -12.59
C ASP A 68 -38.86 12.64 -12.77
N LYS A 69 -38.23 12.33 -13.91
CA LYS A 69 -37.02 12.96 -14.43
C LYS A 69 -37.40 14.33 -15.01
N ASN A 70 -36.61 15.35 -14.67
CA ASN A 70 -36.15 16.49 -15.48
C ASN A 70 -36.36 17.88 -14.84
N LYS A 71 -35.26 18.64 -14.83
CA LYS A 71 -35.15 20.12 -14.89
C LYS A 71 -36.13 20.94 -14.03
N SER A 72 -35.63 21.64 -13.02
CA SER A 72 -35.17 23.05 -13.09
C SER A 72 -35.17 23.74 -11.71
N SER A 73 -34.44 24.86 -11.66
CA SER A 73 -34.47 25.94 -10.66
C SER A 73 -34.06 25.62 -9.22
N PHE A 74 -32.79 25.93 -8.96
CA PHE A 74 -32.32 26.45 -7.69
C PHE A 74 -33.16 27.65 -7.25
N ASN A 75 -33.75 27.58 -6.06
CA ASN A 75 -33.92 28.74 -5.18
C ASN A 75 -34.29 28.26 -3.76
N THR A 76 -33.25 27.93 -2.99
CA THR A 76 -33.24 28.18 -1.54
C THR A 76 -31.98 28.98 -1.26
N SER A 77 -32.15 30.07 -0.51
CA SER A 77 -31.13 31.07 -0.19
C SER A 77 -30.05 30.49 0.73
N ASN A 78 -29.22 29.57 0.25
CA ASN A 78 -28.08 29.07 1.01
C ASN A 78 -27.03 30.18 1.09
N LYS A 79 -26.91 30.82 2.27
CA LYS A 79 -25.86 31.79 2.59
C LYS A 79 -24.50 31.20 2.22
N ARG A 80 -23.73 31.91 1.39
CA ARG A 80 -22.39 31.51 0.94
C ARG A 80 -21.35 32.08 1.91
N ILE A 81 -20.45 31.23 2.42
CA ILE A 81 -19.37 31.64 3.31
C ILE A 81 -18.05 31.53 2.54
N GLN A 82 -17.41 32.67 2.32
CA GLN A 82 -16.07 32.72 1.75
C GLN A 82 -15.04 32.52 2.85
N ILE A 83 -14.20 31.50 2.72
CA ILE A 83 -13.19 31.20 3.73
C ILE A 83 -11.98 32.10 3.52
N ILE A 84 -11.64 32.88 4.55
CA ILE A 84 -10.52 33.81 4.55
C ILE A 84 -9.32 33.13 5.23
N LEU A 85 -8.14 33.24 4.60
CA LEU A 85 -6.89 32.76 5.20
C LEU A 85 -6.46 33.70 6.33
N PRO A 86 -6.13 33.19 7.53
CA PRO A 86 -5.65 34.05 8.62
C PRO A 86 -4.37 34.79 8.22
N GLU A 87 -4.31 36.09 8.52
CA GLU A 87 -3.15 36.94 8.21
C GLU A 87 -1.94 36.56 9.09
N ASP A 88 -2.19 36.29 10.37
CA ASP A 88 -1.14 35.84 11.28
C ASP A 88 -0.78 34.37 11.01
N LYS A 89 0.49 34.17 10.66
CA LYS A 89 1.10 32.86 10.42
C LYS A 89 1.08 31.97 11.67
N LYS A 90 1.14 32.54 12.88
CA LYS A 90 1.07 31.77 14.13
C LYS A 90 -0.33 31.21 14.35
N VAL A 91 -1.35 32.06 14.29
CA VAL A 91 -2.77 31.67 14.39
C VAL A 91 -3.12 30.65 13.32
N LYS A 92 -2.72 30.87 12.06
CA LYS A 92 -2.92 29.90 10.99
C LYS A 92 -2.34 28.51 11.32
N ARG A 93 -1.11 28.45 11.84
CA ARG A 93 -0.47 27.17 12.23
C ARG A 93 -1.21 26.48 13.36
N ILE A 94 -1.66 27.23 14.37
CA ILE A 94 -2.42 26.70 15.50
C ILE A 94 -3.73 26.08 15.00
N ILE A 95 -4.47 26.81 14.17
CA ILE A 95 -5.73 26.31 13.59
C ILE A 95 -5.49 25.10 12.69
N ASP A 96 -4.48 25.15 11.81
CA ASP A 96 -4.13 24.03 10.92
C ASP A 96 -3.71 22.77 11.70
N LEU A 97 -3.01 22.94 12.84
CA LEU A 97 -2.58 21.83 13.68
C LEU A 97 -3.75 21.23 14.45
N LEU A 98 -4.58 22.07 15.07
CA LEU A 98 -5.77 21.62 15.79
C LEU A 98 -6.73 20.90 14.86
N ALA A 99 -7.01 21.46 13.68
CA ALA A 99 -7.90 20.85 12.70
C ALA A 99 -7.44 19.46 12.27
N LYS A 100 -6.12 19.24 12.17
CA LYS A 100 -5.56 17.93 11.88
C LYS A 100 -5.81 16.94 13.02
N TYR A 101 -5.51 17.32 14.27
CA TYR A 101 -5.77 16.46 15.43
C TYR A 101 -7.25 16.13 15.59
N VAL A 102 -8.14 17.10 15.36
CA VAL A 102 -9.59 16.87 15.42
C VAL A 102 -10.07 15.95 14.29
N THR A 103 -9.42 15.98 13.12
CA THR A 103 -9.72 15.04 12.04
C THR A 103 -9.29 13.61 12.39
N GLU A 104 -8.17 13.45 13.09
CA GLU A 104 -7.60 12.14 13.46
C GLU A 104 -8.30 11.52 14.69
N GLU A 105 -8.52 12.32 15.74
CA GLU A 105 -9.06 11.88 17.04
C GLU A 105 -10.58 12.06 17.15
N GLY A 106 -11.18 12.84 16.23
CA GLY A 106 -12.61 13.07 16.15
C GLY A 106 -13.16 14.13 17.10
N TYR A 107 -14.49 14.24 17.15
CA TYR A 107 -15.20 15.31 17.85
C TYR A 107 -14.96 15.33 19.37
N ALA A 108 -14.75 14.17 20.00
CA ALA A 108 -14.45 14.09 21.44
C ALA A 108 -13.17 14.87 21.81
N PHE A 109 -12.18 14.88 20.92
CA PHE A 109 -10.95 15.67 21.12
C PHE A 109 -11.23 17.17 21.05
N GLU A 110 -12.08 17.62 20.13
CA GLU A 110 -12.51 19.03 20.06
C GLU A 110 -13.22 19.46 21.35
N GLU A 111 -14.06 18.62 21.94
CA GLU A 111 -14.74 18.91 23.21
C GLU A 111 -13.78 19.02 24.39
N ILE A 112 -12.76 18.17 24.45
CA ILE A 112 -11.72 18.23 25.49
C ILE A 112 -10.96 19.55 25.39
N ILE A 113 -10.57 19.96 24.17
CA ILE A 113 -9.90 21.25 23.94
C ILE A 113 -10.82 22.42 24.30
N LYS A 114 -12.11 22.37 23.93
CA LYS A 114 -13.09 23.38 24.33
C LYS A 114 -13.23 23.52 25.85
N LYS A 115 -13.11 22.41 26.59
CA LYS A 115 -13.22 22.43 28.05
C LYS A 115 -11.94 22.96 28.71
N ASN A 116 -10.77 22.54 28.22
CA ASN A 116 -9.49 22.84 28.86
C ASN A 116 -8.94 24.22 28.47
N GLU A 117 -9.24 24.72 27.27
CA GLU A 117 -8.64 25.94 26.71
C GLU A 117 -9.66 27.09 26.59
N LYS A 118 -10.71 27.08 27.43
CA LYS A 118 -11.81 28.07 27.37
C LYS A 118 -11.34 29.51 27.59
N ASP A 119 -10.35 29.69 28.48
CA ASP A 119 -9.81 31.01 28.84
C ASP A 119 -8.60 31.41 27.97
N ASN A 120 -8.19 30.56 27.03
CA ASN A 120 -7.03 30.82 26.19
C ASN A 120 -7.42 31.61 24.92
N PRO A 121 -6.92 32.85 24.74
CA PRO A 121 -7.27 33.68 23.59
C PRO A 121 -6.85 33.07 22.25
N MET A 122 -5.86 32.17 22.23
CA MET A 122 -5.43 31.48 21.01
C MET A 122 -6.46 30.48 20.46
N PHE A 123 -7.37 29.98 21.30
CA PHE A 123 -8.40 29.00 20.92
C PHE A 123 -9.81 29.61 20.83
N ASN A 124 -9.93 30.93 20.96
CA ASN A 124 -11.20 31.64 20.93
C ASN A 124 -12.00 31.42 19.63
N PHE A 125 -11.30 31.10 18.52
CA PHE A 125 -11.91 30.75 17.23
C PHE A 125 -12.81 29.50 17.29
N ILE A 126 -12.66 28.66 18.30
CA ILE A 126 -13.50 27.46 18.47
C ILE A 126 -14.89 27.83 18.99
N PHE A 127 -14.99 28.88 19.80
CA PHE A 127 -16.21 29.27 20.52
C PHE A 127 -17.04 30.31 19.78
N ASN A 128 -16.39 31.27 19.11
CA ASN A 128 -17.07 32.38 18.44
C ASN A 128 -17.18 32.14 16.94
N THR A 129 -18.36 32.40 16.37
CA THR A 129 -18.62 32.36 14.91
C THR A 129 -17.93 33.53 14.19
N SER A 130 -16.62 33.42 14.04
CA SER A 130 -15.72 34.37 13.37
C SER A 130 -15.17 33.79 12.06
N ASP A 131 -14.49 34.59 11.24
CA ASP A 131 -13.83 34.07 10.03
C ASP A 131 -12.82 32.96 10.33
N LEU A 132 -12.13 33.05 11.48
CA LEU A 132 -11.22 32.01 11.96
C LEU A 132 -11.94 30.70 12.30
N HIS A 133 -13.18 30.77 12.78
CA HIS A 133 -14.02 29.59 13.04
C HIS A 133 -14.40 28.88 11.74
N TYR A 134 -14.78 29.64 10.71
CA TYR A 134 -15.11 29.07 9.40
C TYR A 134 -13.86 28.52 8.70
N TYR A 135 -12.71 29.19 8.86
CA TYR A 135 -11.42 28.65 8.42
C TYR A 135 -11.11 27.32 9.13
N TYR A 136 -11.26 27.25 10.46
CA TYR A 136 -11.07 26.03 11.23
C TYR A 136 -11.99 24.88 10.76
N LYS A 137 -13.31 25.10 10.70
CA LYS A 137 -14.28 24.10 10.24
C LYS A 137 -13.98 23.61 8.83
N TRP A 138 -13.62 24.53 7.93
CA TRP A 138 -13.18 24.18 6.60
C TRP A 138 -11.91 23.33 6.60
N ARG A 139 -10.90 23.66 7.42
CA ARG A 139 -9.66 22.88 7.51
C ARG A 139 -9.90 21.47 8.04
N VAL A 140 -10.77 21.29 9.04
CA VAL A 140 -11.18 19.97 9.52
C VAL A 140 -11.80 19.16 8.39
N PHE A 141 -12.76 19.76 7.66
CA PHE A 141 -13.36 19.10 6.50
C PHE A 141 -12.32 18.78 5.40
N SER A 142 -11.49 19.74 5.04
CA SER A 142 -10.45 19.62 4.01
C SER A 142 -9.48 18.47 4.33
N PHE A 143 -9.04 18.34 5.59
CA PHE A 143 -8.21 17.22 6.02
C PHE A 143 -8.96 15.89 6.04
N ALA A 144 -10.20 15.84 6.51
CA ALA A 144 -11.02 14.63 6.47
C ALA A 144 -11.23 14.12 5.03
N GLN A 145 -11.22 15.05 4.10
CA GLN A 145 -11.28 14.85 2.66
C GLN A 145 -9.92 14.50 2.02
N GLY A 146 -8.83 14.43 2.79
CA GLY A 146 -7.50 14.03 2.31
C GLY A 146 -6.67 15.16 1.68
N ASP A 147 -7.09 16.42 1.82
CA ASP A 147 -6.31 17.57 1.36
C ASP A 147 -5.09 17.83 2.25
N SER A 148 -4.08 18.54 1.73
CA SER A 148 -2.85 18.86 2.46
C SER A 148 -2.83 20.30 3.01
N TYR A 149 -1.74 20.69 3.65
CA TYR A 149 -1.53 22.07 4.13
C TYR A 149 -1.36 23.10 3.00
N ARG A 150 -1.00 22.65 1.79
CA ARG A 150 -0.63 23.52 0.67
C ARG A 150 -1.48 23.29 -0.57
N ASN A 151 -2.14 22.13 -0.67
CA ASN A 151 -2.98 21.77 -1.79
C ASN A 151 -4.32 21.26 -1.26
N TRP A 152 -5.40 21.92 -1.67
CA TRP A 152 -6.75 21.61 -1.24
C TRP A 152 -7.75 21.82 -2.37
N ARG A 153 -8.93 21.21 -2.22
CA ARG A 153 -10.03 21.39 -3.18
C ARG A 153 -10.56 22.81 -3.13
N VAL A 154 -10.81 23.38 -4.31
CA VAL A 154 -11.31 24.76 -4.47
C VAL A 154 -12.80 24.78 -4.81
N ASP A 155 -13.38 23.63 -5.14
CA ASP A 155 -14.80 23.51 -5.42
C ASP A 155 -15.63 23.88 -4.19
N SER A 156 -16.65 24.71 -4.41
CA SER A 156 -17.61 25.04 -3.36
C SER A 156 -18.33 23.78 -2.92
N PHE A 157 -18.47 23.60 -1.61
CA PHE A 157 -19.09 22.41 -1.06
C PHE A 157 -20.00 22.77 0.12
N GLN A 158 -20.81 21.80 0.51
CA GLN A 158 -21.77 21.93 1.59
C GLN A 158 -21.53 20.78 2.57
N MET A 159 -21.42 21.09 3.86
CA MET A 159 -21.08 20.08 4.88
C MET A 159 -22.28 19.20 5.25
N TYR A 160 -23.47 19.79 5.30
CA TYR A 160 -24.74 19.14 5.64
C TYR A 160 -25.85 19.58 4.70
N GLU A 161 -26.84 18.74 4.42
CA GLU A 161 -28.02 19.11 3.64
C GLU A 161 -28.71 20.36 4.24
N ASN A 162 -29.07 21.34 3.40
CA ASN A 162 -29.53 22.68 3.77
C ASN A 162 -28.60 23.57 4.63
N SER A 163 -27.28 23.34 4.64
CA SER A 163 -26.29 24.18 5.33
C SER A 163 -25.59 25.21 4.42
N TYR A 164 -24.73 26.04 5.02
CA TYR A 164 -23.92 27.03 4.32
C TYR A 164 -23.08 26.40 3.20
N VAL A 165 -22.98 27.12 2.06
CA VAL A 165 -22.06 26.76 0.99
C VAL A 165 -20.70 27.38 1.30
N TYR A 166 -19.73 26.54 1.60
CA TYR A 166 -18.36 26.93 1.89
C TYR A 166 -17.59 27.11 0.58
N ILE A 167 -16.93 28.26 0.42
CA ILE A 167 -16.09 28.59 -0.74
C ILE A 167 -14.62 28.61 -0.25
N PRO A 168 -13.83 27.54 -0.55
CA PRO A 168 -12.43 27.46 -0.14
C PRO A 168 -11.58 28.61 -0.69
N PRO A 169 -10.52 29.03 0.02
CA PRO A 169 -9.63 30.08 -0.44
C PRO A 169 -8.82 29.60 -1.65
N VAL A 170 -8.68 30.42 -2.68
CA VAL A 170 -7.85 30.07 -3.85
C VAL A 170 -6.36 30.18 -3.46
N PRO A 171 -5.53 29.14 -3.67
CA PRO A 171 -4.09 29.22 -3.43
C PRO A 171 -3.48 30.37 -4.26
N LYS A 172 -2.58 31.17 -3.64
CA LYS A 172 -1.99 32.39 -4.24
C LYS A 172 -1.27 32.18 -5.59
N ASN A 173 -1.01 30.93 -6.00
CA ASN A 173 -0.40 30.57 -7.29
C ASN A 173 -1.40 30.48 -8.47
N LYS A 174 -2.69 30.80 -8.27
CA LYS A 174 -3.74 30.77 -9.30
C LYS A 174 -4.50 32.10 -9.40
N LYS A 175 -3.83 33.24 -9.21
CA LYS A 175 -4.51 34.55 -9.31
C LYS A 175 -4.80 35.00 -10.74
N ASP A 176 -4.22 34.35 -11.75
CA ASP A 176 -4.53 34.65 -13.15
C ASP A 176 -5.30 33.49 -13.78
N ASN A 177 -6.47 33.83 -14.32
CA ASN A 177 -7.44 32.99 -15.07
C ASN A 177 -8.58 32.38 -14.25
N VAL A 178 -9.63 33.18 -14.05
CA VAL A 178 -11.01 32.69 -14.08
C VAL A 178 -11.46 32.70 -15.54
N PRO A 179 -11.85 31.56 -16.14
CA PRO A 179 -13.29 31.35 -16.32
C PRO A 179 -13.81 29.90 -16.17
N ARG A 180 -15.01 29.85 -15.56
CA ARG A 180 -16.21 28.99 -15.76
C ARG A 180 -16.08 27.57 -16.33
N ILE A 181 -16.44 26.62 -15.46
CA ILE A 181 -17.42 25.53 -15.59
C ILE A 181 -17.31 24.54 -16.78
N ASN A 182 -17.27 23.27 -16.38
CA ASN A 182 -17.55 22.04 -17.14
C ASN A 182 -16.51 21.56 -18.17
N LYS A 183 -15.60 20.68 -17.68
CA LYS A 183 -15.33 19.39 -18.32
C LYS A 183 -14.68 18.44 -17.31
N LYS A 184 -15.27 17.25 -17.19
CA LYS A 184 -14.83 16.07 -16.43
C LYS A 184 -13.30 16.02 -16.27
N MET A 185 -12.79 16.37 -15.09
CA MET A 185 -11.36 16.21 -14.80
C MET A 185 -11.08 14.76 -14.46
N LYS A 186 -10.62 14.01 -15.48
CA LYS A 186 -9.66 12.93 -15.26
C LYS A 186 -8.48 13.53 -14.50
N ASN A 187 -8.03 12.85 -13.44
CA ASN A 187 -6.83 13.13 -12.64
C ASN A 187 -5.72 13.78 -13.48
N LYS A 188 -5.63 15.11 -13.46
CA LYS A 188 -4.52 15.82 -14.10
C LYS A 188 -3.35 15.73 -13.13
N LYS A 189 -2.47 14.75 -13.37
CA LYS A 189 -1.15 14.63 -12.73
C LYS A 189 -0.51 16.03 -12.70
N CYS A 190 -0.25 16.53 -11.50
CA CYS A 190 0.58 17.73 -11.31
C CYS A 190 2.01 17.27 -11.53
N ASP A 191 2.52 17.43 -12.74
CA ASP A 191 3.89 17.03 -13.09
C ASP A 191 4.88 17.85 -12.25
N MET A 192 5.99 17.23 -11.85
CA MET A 192 7.04 17.91 -11.10
C MET A 192 7.65 19.04 -11.93
N ASP A 193 7.69 20.27 -11.39
CA ASP A 193 8.43 21.36 -12.02
C ASP A 193 9.87 20.92 -12.34
N GLU A 194 10.35 21.22 -13.56
CA GLU A 194 11.68 20.78 -14.01
C GLU A 194 12.80 21.21 -13.03
N LYS A 195 12.68 22.38 -12.38
CA LYS A 195 13.62 22.82 -11.34
C LYS A 195 13.70 21.84 -10.15
N LYS A 196 12.55 21.33 -9.68
CA LYS A 196 12.50 20.36 -8.56
C LYS A 196 13.06 19.02 -8.98
N LYS A 197 12.77 18.59 -10.21
CA LYS A 197 13.29 17.37 -10.81
C LYS A 197 14.81 17.42 -10.97
N SER A 198 15.37 18.50 -11.51
CA SER A 198 16.82 18.69 -11.59
C SER A 198 17.47 18.70 -10.20
N LYS A 199 16.81 19.30 -9.21
CA LYS A 199 17.31 19.29 -7.83
C LYS A 199 17.32 17.88 -7.22
N LEU A 200 16.25 17.10 -7.44
CA LEU A 200 16.19 15.71 -7.01
C LEU A 200 17.30 14.87 -7.66
N ILE A 201 17.48 15.01 -8.97
CA ILE A 201 18.54 14.32 -9.73
C ILE A 201 19.93 14.67 -9.17
N SER A 202 20.18 15.94 -8.85
CA SER A 202 21.43 16.39 -8.21
C SER A 202 21.65 15.72 -6.84
N ILE A 203 20.60 15.65 -6.01
CA ILE A 203 20.64 14.97 -4.70
C ILE A 203 20.94 13.48 -4.86
N ILE A 204 20.25 12.80 -5.78
CA ILE A 204 20.42 11.37 -6.09
C ILE A 204 21.83 11.09 -6.62
N ASN A 205 22.38 11.97 -7.46
CA ASN A 205 23.70 11.78 -8.03
C ASN A 205 24.82 11.85 -6.98
N ASN A 206 24.64 12.69 -5.96
CA ASN A 206 25.59 12.89 -4.86
C ASN A 206 25.25 12.07 -3.60
N LEU A 207 24.33 11.10 -3.72
CA LEU A 207 23.87 10.30 -2.59
C LEU A 207 24.95 9.31 -2.13
N SER A 208 25.21 9.28 -0.82
CA SER A 208 26.19 8.39 -0.20
C SER A 208 25.57 7.59 0.95
N LYS A 209 26.25 6.52 1.39
CA LYS A 209 25.85 5.69 2.54
C LYS A 209 25.83 6.43 3.89
N LYS A 210 26.33 7.69 3.96
CA LYS A 210 26.36 8.47 5.20
C LYS A 210 24.92 8.81 5.63
N ARG A 211 24.58 8.56 6.89
CA ARG A 211 23.24 8.84 7.47
C ARG A 211 22.74 10.26 7.16
N VAL A 212 23.61 11.26 7.24
CA VAL A 212 23.25 12.67 6.96
C VAL A 212 22.91 12.88 5.47
N SER A 213 23.59 12.17 4.56
CA SER A 213 23.31 12.24 3.12
C SER A 213 21.94 11.64 2.80
N ILE A 214 21.65 10.45 3.33
CA ILE A 214 20.33 9.80 3.20
C ILE A 214 19.23 10.66 3.83
N CYS A 215 19.43 11.16 5.05
CA CYS A 215 18.46 11.99 5.76
C CYS A 215 18.11 13.27 4.99
N ARG A 216 19.10 13.99 4.43
CA ARG A 216 18.84 15.18 3.60
C ARG A 216 18.02 14.85 2.36
N ALA A 217 18.31 13.74 1.70
CA ALA A 217 17.55 13.29 0.54
C ALA A 217 16.12 12.87 0.93
N MET A 218 15.96 12.18 2.05
CA MET A 218 14.65 11.78 2.58
C MET A 218 13.81 13.01 2.94
N ILE A 219 14.37 14.00 3.63
CA ILE A 219 13.69 15.27 3.96
C ILE A 219 13.23 15.99 2.68
N PHE A 220 14.06 16.01 1.64
CA PHE A 220 13.64 16.58 0.36
C PHE A 220 12.42 15.86 -0.21
N CYS A 221 12.43 14.52 -0.21
CA CYS A 221 11.33 13.72 -0.72
C CYS A 221 10.04 13.94 0.10
N THR A 222 10.12 13.87 1.43
CA THR A 222 8.95 14.03 2.31
C THR A 222 8.34 15.43 2.24
N ARG A 223 9.13 16.48 2.02
CA ARG A 223 8.63 17.85 1.81
C ARG A 223 7.92 18.05 0.47
N HIS A 224 8.09 17.13 -0.47
CA HIS A 224 7.50 17.16 -1.81
C HIS A 224 6.63 15.90 -2.05
N SER A 225 5.96 15.40 -1.02
CA SER A 225 5.15 14.17 -1.08
C SER A 225 4.00 14.23 -2.07
N ASP A 226 3.51 15.43 -2.41
CA ASP A 226 2.52 15.67 -3.47
C ASP A 226 3.00 15.11 -4.83
N PHE A 227 4.30 14.96 -5.01
CA PHE A 227 4.94 14.43 -6.21
C PHE A 227 5.56 13.04 -6.01
N SER A 228 5.05 12.29 -5.04
CA SER A 228 5.52 10.95 -4.66
C SER A 228 5.64 10.00 -5.86
N PHE A 229 4.67 10.01 -6.79
CA PHE A 229 4.74 9.21 -8.02
C PHE A 229 5.99 9.50 -8.84
N ASP A 230 6.28 10.77 -9.14
CA ASP A 230 7.43 11.14 -9.97
C ASP A 230 8.75 10.91 -9.24
N ILE A 231 8.78 11.15 -7.93
CA ILE A 231 9.95 10.88 -7.08
C ILE A 231 10.28 9.38 -7.10
N VAL A 232 9.30 8.51 -6.86
CA VAL A 232 9.49 7.06 -6.91
C VAL A 232 9.88 6.61 -8.31
N LYS A 233 9.24 7.15 -9.36
CA LYS A 233 9.58 6.85 -10.76
C LYS A 233 11.04 7.19 -11.09
N ILE A 234 11.53 8.35 -10.66
CA ILE A 234 12.93 8.77 -10.86
C ILE A 234 13.86 7.84 -10.08
N ILE A 235 13.62 7.58 -8.79
CA ILE A 235 14.49 6.68 -8.02
C ILE A 235 14.51 5.27 -8.65
N SER A 236 13.35 4.79 -9.11
CA SER A 236 13.21 3.48 -9.76
C SER A 236 13.98 3.40 -11.08
N SER A 237 14.08 4.50 -11.86
CA SER A 237 14.87 4.50 -13.09
C SER A 237 16.36 4.28 -12.80
N TYR A 238 16.91 4.92 -11.77
CA TYR A 238 18.30 4.70 -11.34
C TYR A 238 18.53 3.28 -10.79
N LEU A 239 17.56 2.73 -10.05
CA LEU A 239 17.66 1.38 -9.51
C LEU A 239 17.59 0.30 -10.60
N THR A 240 16.86 0.53 -11.68
CA THR A 240 16.72 -0.45 -12.78
C THR A 240 17.79 -0.32 -13.86
N ASP A 241 18.32 0.87 -14.11
CA ASP A 241 19.34 1.13 -15.13
C ASP A 241 20.64 0.35 -14.87
N LEU A 242 21.12 -0.35 -15.92
CA LEU A 242 22.34 -1.16 -15.95
C LEU A 242 23.65 -0.36 -15.82
N LYS A 243 23.60 0.95 -16.10
CA LYS A 243 24.76 1.84 -16.06
C LYS A 243 25.30 2.09 -14.64
N TYR A 244 24.44 2.06 -13.63
CA TYR A 244 24.83 2.39 -12.26
C TYR A 244 25.29 1.16 -11.49
N ASP A 245 26.34 1.32 -10.67
CA ASP A 245 26.92 0.25 -9.88
C ASP A 245 26.05 -0.16 -8.67
N LEU A 246 26.38 -1.31 -8.07
CA LEU A 246 25.67 -1.84 -6.90
C LEU A 246 25.75 -0.89 -5.68
N LEU A 247 26.84 -0.13 -5.55
CA LEU A 247 27.02 0.81 -4.43
C LEU A 247 26.04 1.99 -4.53
N LYS A 248 25.86 2.57 -5.71
CA LYS A 248 24.85 3.62 -5.91
C LYS A 248 23.45 3.09 -5.67
N LYS A 249 23.17 1.86 -6.09
CA LYS A 249 21.86 1.23 -5.87
C LYS A 249 21.57 1.02 -4.39
N ILE A 250 22.50 0.50 -3.60
CA ILE A 250 22.23 0.27 -2.17
C ILE A 250 21.96 1.59 -1.42
N ASN A 251 22.68 2.68 -1.76
CA ASN A 251 22.39 4.00 -1.19
C ASN A 251 20.95 4.47 -1.52
N LEU A 252 20.48 4.21 -2.74
CA LEU A 252 19.12 4.55 -3.14
C LEU A 252 18.07 3.66 -2.47
N VAL A 253 18.37 2.38 -2.21
CA VAL A 253 17.47 1.51 -1.45
C VAL A 253 17.38 1.97 0.01
N TYR A 254 18.47 2.41 0.63
CA TYR A 254 18.42 3.04 1.96
C TYR A 254 17.53 4.28 1.95
N LEU A 255 17.64 5.14 0.93
CA LEU A 255 16.74 6.28 0.77
C LEU A 255 15.27 5.85 0.63
N LEU A 256 14.97 4.85 -0.21
CA LEU A 256 13.60 4.33 -0.34
C LEU A 256 13.08 3.78 0.99
N SER A 257 13.90 3.05 1.73
CA SER A 257 13.56 2.48 3.03
C SER A 257 13.27 3.58 4.07
N ASP A 258 14.11 4.61 4.14
CA ASP A 258 13.91 5.76 5.04
C ASP A 258 12.65 6.54 4.68
N ILE A 259 12.37 6.73 3.38
CA ILE A 259 11.10 7.31 2.94
C ILE A 259 9.95 6.43 3.41
N LEU A 260 9.99 5.12 3.16
CA LEU A 260 8.94 4.17 3.54
C LEU A 260 8.62 4.22 5.03
N TYR A 261 9.66 4.13 5.88
CA TYR A 261 9.54 4.18 7.33
C TYR A 261 8.85 5.46 7.82
N ASN A 262 9.25 6.60 7.27
CA ASN A 262 8.66 7.89 7.64
C ASN A 262 7.24 8.08 7.07
N CYS A 263 6.90 7.42 5.96
CA CYS A 263 5.56 7.43 5.38
C CYS A 263 4.60 6.48 6.10
N SER A 264 5.11 5.45 6.78
CA SER A 264 4.31 4.56 7.64
C SER A 264 4.00 5.14 9.02
N ASN A 265 4.68 6.23 9.41
CA ASN A 265 4.42 6.93 10.67
C ASN A 265 3.27 7.93 10.52
N GLN A 266 2.39 7.96 11.53
CA GLN A 266 1.10 8.68 11.55
C GLN A 266 1.23 10.21 11.33
N PHE A 267 2.44 10.77 11.42
CA PHE A 267 2.66 12.21 11.39
C PHE A 267 2.76 12.85 9.99
N PHE A 268 2.98 12.08 8.91
CA PHE A 268 3.26 12.64 7.58
C PHE A 268 2.21 12.31 6.51
N SER A 269 1.88 13.30 5.67
CA SER A 269 0.99 13.22 4.50
C SER A 269 1.55 12.38 3.34
N SER A 270 2.24 11.30 3.64
CA SER A 270 3.13 10.59 2.72
C SER A 270 2.65 9.17 2.39
N TRP A 271 1.42 8.81 2.77
CA TRP A 271 0.78 7.54 2.39
C TRP A 271 0.86 7.20 0.88
N PRO A 272 0.77 8.17 -0.06
CA PRO A 272 0.93 7.88 -1.49
C PRO A 272 2.24 7.19 -1.87
N TYR A 273 3.33 7.40 -1.10
CA TYR A 273 4.58 6.69 -1.35
C TYR A 273 4.43 5.19 -1.19
N ARG A 274 3.69 4.70 -0.19
CA ARG A 274 3.52 3.25 0.04
C ARG A 274 2.95 2.58 -1.22
N LYS A 275 1.88 3.15 -1.77
CA LYS A 275 1.27 2.64 -3.00
C LYS A 275 2.23 2.68 -4.19
N HIS A 276 2.86 3.82 -4.44
CA HIS A 276 3.77 3.96 -5.59
C HIS A 276 5.02 3.09 -5.47
N MET A 277 5.50 2.84 -4.25
CA MET A 277 6.60 1.92 -4.02
C MET A 277 6.15 0.46 -4.20
N GLU A 278 4.97 0.07 -3.70
CA GLU A 278 4.40 -1.26 -3.95
C GLU A 278 4.33 -1.60 -5.45
N GLU A 279 3.91 -0.64 -6.28
CA GLU A 279 3.88 -0.76 -7.74
C GLU A 279 5.28 -0.87 -8.37
N ALA A 280 6.30 -0.21 -7.79
CA ALA A 280 7.65 -0.13 -8.37
C ALA A 280 8.60 -1.26 -7.92
N LEU A 281 8.44 -1.76 -6.69
CA LEU A 281 9.38 -2.70 -6.08
C LEU A 281 9.55 -4.01 -6.87
N PRO A 282 8.50 -4.69 -7.37
CA PRO A 282 8.68 -5.91 -8.15
C PRO A 282 9.64 -5.72 -9.33
N ARG A 283 9.48 -4.62 -10.07
CA ARG A 283 10.37 -4.28 -11.19
C ARG A 283 11.80 -4.06 -10.71
N ILE A 284 11.98 -3.29 -9.63
CA ILE A 284 13.31 -3.01 -9.06
C ILE A 284 14.03 -4.31 -8.71
N PHE A 285 13.39 -5.21 -7.96
CA PHE A 285 14.02 -6.46 -7.53
C PHE A 285 14.27 -7.45 -8.67
N TYR A 286 13.39 -7.48 -9.66
CA TYR A 286 13.62 -8.23 -10.89
C TYR A 286 14.90 -7.78 -11.61
N TYR A 287 15.15 -6.47 -11.68
CA TYR A 287 16.38 -5.92 -12.25
C TYR A 287 17.59 -6.11 -11.33
N PHE A 288 17.46 -6.00 -10.00
CA PHE A 288 18.56 -6.30 -9.08
C PHE A 288 19.13 -7.69 -9.29
N ARG A 289 18.28 -8.71 -9.49
CA ARG A 289 18.76 -10.05 -9.84
C ARG A 289 19.57 -10.07 -11.14
N LYS A 290 19.17 -9.31 -12.17
CA LYS A 290 19.94 -9.19 -13.42
C LYS A 290 21.30 -8.52 -13.20
N HIS A 291 21.32 -7.47 -12.37
CA HIS A 291 22.52 -6.74 -12.00
C HIS A 291 23.51 -7.59 -11.20
N ILE A 292 23.03 -8.31 -10.19
CA ILE A 292 23.82 -9.24 -9.38
C ILE A 292 24.49 -10.29 -10.28
N LYS A 293 23.75 -10.86 -11.25
CA LYS A 293 24.29 -11.84 -12.20
C LYS A 293 25.33 -11.30 -13.17
N LYS A 294 25.27 -10.00 -13.49
CA LYS A 294 26.26 -9.32 -14.35
C LYS A 294 27.47 -8.80 -13.58
N CYS A 295 27.45 -8.87 -12.25
CA CYS A 295 28.55 -8.37 -11.43
C CYS A 295 29.69 -9.39 -11.40
N ASP A 296 30.86 -9.03 -11.90
CA ASP A 296 32.04 -9.90 -11.91
C ASP A 296 32.54 -10.23 -10.50
N SER A 297 32.34 -9.31 -9.55
CA SER A 297 32.79 -9.48 -8.17
C SER A 297 31.75 -10.17 -7.30
N LYS A 298 31.97 -11.46 -7.04
CA LYS A 298 31.14 -12.27 -6.13
C LYS A 298 31.02 -11.65 -4.74
N ILE A 299 32.09 -11.05 -4.22
CA ILE A 299 32.10 -10.38 -2.91
C ILE A 299 31.16 -9.17 -2.92
N LYS A 300 31.24 -8.30 -3.93
CA LYS A 300 30.35 -7.14 -4.04
C LYS A 300 28.89 -7.55 -4.18
N ALA A 301 28.62 -8.58 -5.00
CA ALA A 301 27.29 -9.15 -5.17
C ALA A 301 26.71 -9.70 -3.84
N LYS A 302 27.53 -10.41 -3.06
CA LYS A 302 27.14 -10.92 -1.74
C LYS A 302 26.84 -9.80 -0.76
N LEU A 303 27.76 -8.84 -0.59
CA LEU A 303 27.56 -7.69 0.30
C LEU A 303 26.29 -6.88 -0.03
N PHE A 304 26.02 -6.69 -1.33
CA PHE A 304 24.79 -6.05 -1.78
C PHE A 304 23.55 -6.86 -1.36
N SER A 305 23.56 -8.16 -1.61
CA SER A 305 22.45 -9.06 -1.28
C SER A 305 22.18 -9.14 0.22
N ASP A 306 23.23 -9.18 1.04
CA ASP A 306 23.14 -9.21 2.51
C ASP A 306 22.51 -7.92 3.02
N SER A 307 22.90 -6.78 2.43
CA SER A 307 22.33 -5.48 2.74
C SER A 307 20.84 -5.41 2.38
N ILE A 308 20.45 -5.94 1.22
CA ILE A 308 19.05 -6.04 0.81
C ILE A 308 18.25 -6.93 1.75
N MET A 309 18.81 -8.07 2.17
CA MET A 309 18.14 -8.99 3.09
C MET A 309 17.93 -8.35 4.47
N SER A 310 18.90 -7.57 4.95
CA SER A 310 18.75 -6.77 6.16
C SER A 310 17.59 -5.78 6.04
N ILE A 311 17.43 -5.12 4.89
CA ILE A 311 16.30 -4.20 4.63
C ILE A 311 14.96 -4.97 4.62
N PHE A 312 14.90 -6.15 4.02
CA PHE A 312 13.69 -6.97 4.07
C PHE A 312 13.30 -7.36 5.50
N ASN A 313 14.26 -7.73 6.34
CA ASN A 313 13.99 -8.03 7.76
C ASN A 313 13.42 -6.80 8.51
N MET A 314 13.90 -5.59 8.17
CA MET A 314 13.33 -4.36 8.71
C MET A 314 11.89 -4.15 8.21
N TRP A 315 11.63 -4.33 6.92
CA TRP A 315 10.29 -4.16 6.34
C TRP A 315 9.28 -5.18 6.85
N ASP A 316 9.71 -6.43 7.11
CA ASP A 316 8.88 -7.45 7.76
C ASP A 316 8.52 -7.02 9.19
N THR A 317 9.49 -6.53 9.96
CA THR A 317 9.25 -6.00 11.32
C THR A 317 8.28 -4.82 11.31
N TRP A 318 8.39 -3.93 10.32
CA TRP A 318 7.51 -2.77 10.18
C TRP A 318 6.12 -3.12 9.65
N ALA A 319 5.91 -4.33 9.14
CA ALA A 319 4.66 -4.82 8.58
C ALA A 319 4.03 -3.87 7.54
N ILE A 320 4.85 -3.19 6.73
CA ILE A 320 4.39 -2.21 5.73
C ILE A 320 3.71 -2.92 4.55
N TYR A 321 4.14 -4.12 4.19
CA TYR A 321 3.50 -4.93 3.14
C TYR A 321 3.12 -6.29 3.68
N THR A 322 2.20 -6.96 2.99
CA THR A 322 1.79 -8.31 3.37
C THR A 322 2.97 -9.27 3.23
N ILE A 323 3.00 -10.31 4.07
CA ILE A 323 4.04 -11.34 3.98
C ILE A 323 4.05 -12.05 2.62
N VAL A 324 2.88 -12.18 1.99
CA VAL A 324 2.71 -12.75 0.64
C VAL A 324 3.45 -11.91 -0.40
N PHE A 325 3.25 -10.59 -0.38
CA PHE A 325 3.96 -9.67 -1.27
C PHE A 325 5.47 -9.66 -1.01
N MET A 326 5.87 -9.59 0.26
CA MET A 326 7.28 -9.58 0.68
C MET A 326 8.01 -10.86 0.25
N ASN A 327 7.37 -12.02 0.35
CA ASN A 327 7.93 -13.28 -0.10
C ASN A 327 8.19 -13.31 -1.60
N GLY A 328 7.39 -12.63 -2.42
CA GLY A 328 7.67 -12.59 -3.86
C GLY A 328 8.80 -11.64 -4.22
N LEU A 329 8.97 -10.54 -3.49
CA LEU A 329 10.18 -9.72 -3.64
C LEU A 329 11.46 -10.51 -3.31
N LYS A 330 11.44 -11.28 -2.21
CA LYS A 330 12.52 -12.21 -1.83
C LYS A 330 12.73 -13.28 -2.91
N CYS A 331 11.65 -13.86 -3.41
CA CYS A 331 11.68 -14.84 -4.50
C CYS A 331 12.30 -14.27 -5.79
N LEU A 332 11.99 -13.02 -6.15
CA LEU A 332 12.57 -12.36 -7.33
C LEU A 332 14.07 -12.15 -7.21
N LEU A 333 14.58 -11.93 -5.99
CA LEU A 333 16.00 -11.83 -5.71
C LEU A 333 16.67 -13.21 -5.71
N SER A 334 15.95 -14.25 -5.29
CA SER A 334 16.47 -15.62 -5.25
C SER A 334 16.92 -16.09 -6.64
N SER A 335 18.04 -16.82 -6.68
CA SER A 335 18.56 -17.36 -7.94
C SER A 335 17.77 -18.57 -8.45
N LYS A 336 16.73 -19.02 -7.73
CA LYS A 336 15.94 -20.21 -8.04
C LYS A 336 15.46 -20.23 -9.49
N LYS A 337 15.59 -21.39 -10.10
CA LYS A 337 15.12 -21.72 -11.45
C LYS A 337 14.23 -22.95 -11.34
N LEU A 338 13.18 -23.00 -12.14
CA LEU A 338 12.43 -24.24 -12.34
C LEU A 338 13.28 -25.24 -13.11
N ASN A 339 13.40 -26.44 -12.56
CA ASN A 339 13.99 -27.58 -13.25
C ASN A 339 12.92 -28.19 -14.15
N TYR A 340 13.05 -27.99 -15.46
CA TYR A 340 12.13 -28.62 -16.42
C TYR A 340 12.57 -30.05 -16.72
N ILE A 341 11.60 -30.94 -16.90
CA ILE A 341 11.86 -32.31 -17.34
C ILE A 341 12.19 -32.27 -18.83
N LYS A 342 13.39 -32.75 -19.20
CA LYS A 342 13.77 -32.94 -20.60
C LYS A 342 13.12 -34.23 -21.11
N ASN A 343 12.07 -34.11 -21.92
CA ASN A 343 11.56 -35.27 -22.65
C ASN A 343 12.46 -35.55 -23.85
N LYS A 344 13.14 -36.71 -23.86
CA LYS A 344 13.50 -37.35 -25.13
C LYS A 344 12.19 -37.85 -25.73
N MET A 345 11.89 -37.42 -26.96
CA MET A 345 10.77 -37.96 -27.73
C MET A 345 11.01 -39.46 -27.89
N HIS A 346 10.12 -40.28 -27.32
CA HIS A 346 9.85 -41.58 -27.91
C HIS A 346 8.56 -41.36 -28.68
N ASP A 347 8.68 -41.25 -30.00
CA ASP A 347 7.55 -41.42 -30.90
C ASP A 347 7.13 -42.89 -30.75
N SER A 348 6.17 -43.14 -29.86
CA SER A 348 5.33 -44.33 -29.97
C SER A 348 4.03 -43.87 -30.60
N GLU A 349 3.97 -44.05 -31.92
CA GLU A 349 2.72 -44.02 -32.66
C GLU A 349 1.75 -45.07 -32.08
N ASN A 350 0.49 -44.65 -31.99
CA ASN A 350 -0.72 -45.47 -31.91
C ASN A 350 -0.84 -46.50 -30.78
N GLU A 351 -1.73 -46.21 -29.83
CA GLU A 351 -2.77 -47.18 -29.52
C GLU A 351 -4.07 -46.44 -29.16
N HIS A 352 -5.05 -46.60 -30.06
CA HIS A 352 -6.45 -46.42 -29.75
C HIS A 352 -6.79 -47.41 -28.66
N ASP A 353 -7.02 -46.94 -27.44
CA ASP A 353 -7.80 -47.70 -26.48
C ASP A 353 -8.72 -46.78 -25.68
N ILE A 354 -9.98 -47.17 -25.72
CA ILE A 354 -11.11 -46.52 -25.10
C ILE A 354 -10.92 -46.61 -23.59
N LEU A 355 -10.51 -45.51 -22.97
CA LEU A 355 -10.67 -45.31 -21.53
C LEU A 355 -11.65 -44.15 -21.33
N ASN A 356 -12.62 -44.34 -20.42
CA ASN A 356 -13.58 -43.33 -19.94
C ASN A 356 -12.90 -42.15 -19.21
N GLY A 357 -11.77 -41.67 -19.71
CA GLY A 357 -10.96 -40.59 -19.16
C GLY A 357 -11.20 -39.31 -19.93
N THR A 358 -11.57 -38.25 -19.21
CA THR A 358 -11.59 -36.89 -19.74
C THR A 358 -10.19 -36.51 -20.23
N LYS A 359 -10.09 -36.04 -21.48
CA LYS A 359 -8.84 -35.49 -22.03
C LYS A 359 -8.33 -34.38 -21.09
N ILE A 360 -7.16 -34.57 -20.51
CA ILE A 360 -6.57 -33.59 -19.59
C ILE A 360 -6.18 -32.35 -20.40
N GLU A 361 -6.85 -31.23 -20.14
CA GLU A 361 -6.49 -29.95 -20.73
C GLU A 361 -5.05 -29.55 -20.35
N PHE A 362 -4.33 -28.93 -21.29
CA PHE A 362 -2.94 -28.47 -21.10
C PHE A 362 -1.92 -29.58 -20.83
N PHE A 363 -2.21 -30.86 -21.12
CA PHE A 363 -1.29 -31.99 -20.87
C PHE A 363 0.13 -31.76 -21.42
N ASP A 364 0.25 -31.27 -22.66
CA ASP A 364 1.53 -30.96 -23.29
C ASP A 364 2.29 -29.83 -22.61
N ASP A 365 1.57 -28.87 -22.03
CA ASP A 365 2.16 -27.79 -21.24
C ASP A 365 2.52 -28.24 -19.83
N LEU A 366 1.83 -29.24 -19.26
CA LEU A 366 2.07 -29.74 -17.91
C LEU A 366 3.25 -30.70 -17.85
N LYS A 367 3.47 -31.51 -18.91
CA LYS A 367 4.50 -32.56 -18.90
C LYS A 367 5.93 -32.04 -18.69
N ILE A 368 6.20 -30.79 -19.08
CA ILE A 368 7.51 -30.15 -18.90
C ILE A 368 7.83 -29.79 -17.44
N TYR A 369 6.82 -29.69 -16.57
CA TYR A 369 6.99 -29.33 -15.17
C TYR A 369 7.22 -30.58 -14.28
N PRO A 370 8.03 -30.46 -13.21
CA PRO A 370 8.15 -31.47 -12.15
C PRO A 370 6.79 -31.91 -11.59
N LEU A 371 6.68 -33.19 -11.23
CA LEU A 371 5.42 -33.79 -10.75
C LEU A 371 4.79 -33.01 -9.58
N ASN A 372 5.61 -32.57 -8.62
CA ASN A 372 5.17 -31.79 -7.46
C ASN A 372 4.57 -30.42 -7.82
N LEU A 373 4.88 -29.89 -9.02
CA LEU A 373 4.40 -28.58 -9.47
C LEU A 373 3.26 -28.67 -10.50
N ARG A 374 3.01 -29.85 -11.08
CA ARG A 374 2.00 -30.03 -12.14
C ARG A 374 0.59 -29.64 -11.67
N ARG A 375 0.22 -29.97 -10.43
CA ARG A 375 -1.09 -29.60 -9.85
C ARG A 375 -1.27 -28.07 -9.81
N ASN A 376 -0.27 -27.35 -9.30
CA ASN A 376 -0.32 -25.89 -9.24
C ASN A 376 -0.28 -25.27 -10.65
N ALA A 377 0.52 -25.85 -11.55
CA ALA A 377 0.61 -25.40 -12.93
C ALA A 377 -0.76 -25.50 -13.61
N TYR A 378 -1.46 -26.63 -13.45
CA TYR A 378 -2.80 -26.86 -13.98
C TYR A 378 -3.79 -25.80 -13.50
N ILE A 379 -3.82 -25.53 -12.19
CA ILE A 379 -4.68 -24.50 -11.60
C ILE A 379 -4.40 -23.12 -12.21
N TYR A 380 -3.14 -22.79 -12.52
CA TYR A 380 -2.82 -21.52 -13.17
C TYR A 380 -3.15 -21.51 -14.67
N PHE A 381 -3.01 -22.62 -15.38
CA PHE A 381 -3.38 -22.69 -16.80
C PHE A 381 -4.88 -22.47 -17.01
N GLN A 382 -5.72 -22.95 -16.09
CA GLN A 382 -7.17 -22.72 -16.11
C GLN A 382 -7.58 -21.25 -15.89
N LYS A 383 -6.72 -20.42 -15.29
CA LYS A 383 -7.03 -19.01 -15.03
C LYS A 383 -6.90 -18.15 -16.27
N ASP A 384 -7.74 -17.13 -16.40
CA ASP A 384 -7.59 -16.12 -17.45
C ASP A 384 -6.37 -15.22 -17.20
N GLU A 385 -6.03 -14.39 -18.19
CA GLU A 385 -4.86 -13.52 -18.09
C GLU A 385 -4.98 -12.43 -17.01
N ASN A 386 -6.19 -11.91 -16.77
CA ASN A 386 -6.43 -10.89 -15.74
C ASN A 386 -6.25 -11.47 -14.33
N GLN A 387 -6.73 -12.69 -14.11
CA GLN A 387 -6.54 -13.43 -12.87
C GLN A 387 -5.06 -13.73 -12.62
N ILE A 388 -4.31 -14.12 -13.65
CA ILE A 388 -2.86 -14.33 -13.55
C ILE A 388 -2.11 -13.04 -13.21
N ASN A 389 -2.46 -11.93 -13.87
CA ASN A 389 -1.88 -10.61 -13.59
C ASN A 389 -2.12 -10.19 -12.13
N ARG A 390 -3.36 -10.28 -11.65
CA ARG A 390 -3.71 -9.98 -10.25
C ARG A 390 -2.93 -10.85 -9.25
N LEU A 391 -2.76 -12.14 -9.54
CA LEU A 391 -1.97 -13.03 -8.69
C LEU A 391 -0.50 -12.62 -8.64
N CYS A 392 0.08 -12.23 -9.79
CA CYS A 392 1.45 -11.72 -9.82
C CYS A 392 1.57 -10.42 -9.00
N GLU A 393 0.65 -9.47 -9.15
CA GLU A 393 0.63 -8.22 -8.38
C GLU A 393 0.52 -8.47 -6.87
N GLN A 394 -0.45 -9.29 -6.44
CA GLN A 394 -0.67 -9.64 -5.02
C GLN A 394 0.55 -10.33 -4.39
N ARG A 395 1.27 -11.13 -5.18
CA ARG A 395 2.49 -11.82 -4.73
C ARG A 395 3.74 -10.99 -4.89
N GLY A 396 3.69 -9.75 -5.40
CA GLY A 396 4.88 -8.92 -5.59
C GLY A 396 5.82 -9.44 -6.69
N LEU A 397 5.27 -10.12 -7.70
CA LEU A 397 6.01 -10.63 -8.85
C LEU A 397 5.93 -9.65 -10.02
N TYR A 398 7.07 -9.42 -10.67
CA TYR A 398 7.15 -8.54 -11.83
C TYR A 398 6.75 -9.25 -13.12
N TYR A 399 6.00 -8.54 -13.95
CA TYR A 399 5.78 -8.86 -15.35
C TYR A 399 5.70 -7.56 -16.18
N ASP A 400 5.87 -7.69 -17.49
CA ASP A 400 5.63 -6.62 -18.46
C ASP A 400 4.84 -7.15 -19.66
N GLU A 401 4.55 -6.28 -20.62
CA GLU A 401 3.80 -6.62 -21.83
C GLU A 401 4.47 -7.73 -22.67
N ASN A 402 5.78 -7.94 -22.51
CA ASN A 402 6.51 -9.00 -23.21
C ASN A 402 6.41 -10.37 -22.50
N PHE A 403 5.77 -10.44 -21.33
CA PHE A 403 5.59 -11.71 -20.62
C PHE A 403 4.31 -12.40 -21.10
N ASN A 404 4.48 -13.48 -21.86
CA ASN A 404 3.37 -14.38 -22.16
C ASN A 404 2.83 -15.06 -20.88
N LYS A 405 1.60 -15.59 -20.96
CA LYS A 405 0.94 -16.31 -19.85
C LYS A 405 1.83 -17.41 -19.26
N LYS A 406 2.50 -18.22 -20.09
CA LYS A 406 3.43 -19.29 -19.66
C LYS A 406 4.56 -18.77 -18.78
N LYS A 407 5.13 -17.61 -19.12
CA LYS A 407 6.18 -16.96 -18.34
C LYS A 407 5.65 -16.42 -17.01
N LYS A 408 4.44 -15.86 -16.96
CA LYS A 408 3.79 -15.45 -15.70
C LYS A 408 3.57 -16.65 -14.78
N ILE A 409 3.01 -17.74 -15.32
CA ILE A 409 2.81 -19.02 -14.61
C ILE A 409 4.13 -19.57 -14.07
N LYS A 410 5.20 -19.51 -14.87
CA LYS A 410 6.55 -19.89 -14.43
C LYS A 410 6.96 -19.14 -13.14
N TYR A 411 6.78 -17.83 -13.08
CA TYR A 411 7.13 -17.06 -11.88
C TYR A 411 6.23 -17.39 -10.68
N LEU A 412 4.94 -17.64 -10.91
CA LEU A 412 4.01 -18.08 -9.85
C LEU A 412 4.41 -19.45 -9.27
N LEU A 413 4.87 -20.37 -10.10
CA LEU A 413 5.35 -21.67 -9.64
C LEU A 413 6.66 -21.58 -8.87
N ILE A 414 7.59 -20.72 -9.30
CA ILE A 414 8.83 -20.46 -8.53
C ILE A 414 8.46 -19.87 -7.16
N TYR A 415 7.48 -18.96 -7.12
CA TYR A 415 6.99 -18.41 -5.87
C TYR A 415 6.41 -19.50 -4.95
N ASP A 416 5.56 -20.39 -5.47
CA ASP A 416 4.94 -21.44 -4.66
C ASP A 416 5.98 -22.41 -4.08
N ASP A 417 6.97 -22.79 -4.89
CA ASP A 417 8.11 -23.61 -4.47
C ASP A 417 8.97 -22.89 -3.40
N PHE A 418 9.22 -21.60 -3.60
CA PHE A 418 9.93 -20.77 -2.62
C PHE A 418 9.15 -20.65 -1.30
N TYR A 419 7.83 -20.45 -1.37
CA TYR A 419 6.97 -20.29 -0.21
C TYR A 419 6.84 -21.59 0.58
N GLY A 420 6.61 -22.73 -0.09
CA GLY A 420 6.51 -24.04 0.55
C GLY A 420 7.81 -24.48 1.25
N PHE A 421 8.97 -24.05 0.75
CA PHE A 421 10.25 -24.25 1.45
C PHE A 421 10.32 -23.46 2.77
N ASN A 422 9.79 -22.24 2.80
CA ASN A 422 9.82 -21.38 4.00
C ASN A 422 8.88 -21.87 5.11
N THR A 423 7.74 -22.47 4.77
CA THR A 423 6.81 -23.03 5.78
C THR A 423 7.37 -24.28 6.46
N ASN A 424 8.23 -25.04 5.77
CA ASN A 424 8.86 -26.24 6.32
C ASN A 424 10.12 -25.93 7.15
N ASN A 425 10.70 -24.73 7.02
CA ASN A 425 11.97 -24.33 7.65
C ASN A 425 11.80 -23.28 8.77
N VAL A 426 10.61 -23.13 9.34
CA VAL A 426 10.32 -22.16 10.43
C VAL A 426 11.15 -22.41 11.71
N GLY A 427 11.96 -23.47 11.76
CA GLY A 427 12.88 -23.78 12.88
C GLY A 427 14.24 -23.08 12.90
N SER A 428 14.75 -22.44 11.83
CA SER A 428 16.03 -21.70 11.96
C SER A 428 16.20 -20.53 10.97
N GLY A 429 16.34 -19.33 11.51
CA GLY A 429 16.53 -18.07 10.78
C GLY A 429 17.90 -17.90 10.11
N LYS A 430 18.51 -18.97 9.58
CA LYS A 430 19.82 -18.91 8.91
C LYS A 430 19.85 -19.87 7.73
N ASN A 431 19.48 -19.43 6.52
CA ASN A 431 19.95 -20.04 5.26
C ASN A 431 19.68 -19.25 3.95
N TYR A 432 19.39 -17.94 4.01
CA TYR A 432 19.21 -17.12 2.78
C TYR A 432 20.52 -16.75 2.08
N LEU A 433 21.65 -16.82 2.79
CA LEU A 433 22.96 -16.31 2.36
C LEU A 433 23.66 -17.18 1.29
N ASN A 434 23.31 -18.46 1.17
CA ASN A 434 24.03 -19.39 0.29
C ASN A 434 23.41 -19.50 -1.12
N GLU A 435 22.09 -19.29 -1.28
CA GLU A 435 21.43 -19.41 -2.59
C GLU A 435 21.59 -18.18 -3.50
N VAL A 436 21.92 -17.01 -2.95
CA VAL A 436 22.05 -15.79 -3.77
C VAL A 436 23.35 -15.80 -4.60
N ALA A 437 24.37 -16.57 -4.20
CA ALA A 437 25.69 -16.57 -4.84
C ALA A 437 26.12 -17.91 -5.47
N LEU A 438 25.42 -19.03 -5.22
CA LEU A 438 25.86 -20.37 -5.68
C LEU A 438 24.69 -21.16 -6.27
N SER A 439 24.48 -21.04 -7.58
CA SER A 439 23.82 -22.08 -8.37
C SER A 439 24.17 -21.95 -9.84
N ASP A 440 25.44 -22.17 -10.16
CA ASP A 440 25.81 -22.70 -11.47
C ASP A 440 26.71 -23.94 -11.25
N GLY A 441 26.20 -25.06 -11.75
CA GLY A 441 26.94 -26.26 -12.13
C GLY A 441 27.81 -26.96 -11.09
N ASN A 442 27.27 -27.97 -10.42
CA ASN A 442 28.02 -29.22 -10.27
C ASN A 442 27.08 -30.41 -10.46
N LYS A 443 27.28 -31.10 -11.58
CA LYS A 443 26.92 -32.51 -11.74
C LYS A 443 27.97 -33.33 -10.98
N ASN A 444 27.54 -34.49 -10.49
CA ASN A 444 28.32 -35.50 -9.76
C ASN A 444 28.54 -35.09 -8.29
N SER A 445 28.34 -35.93 -7.29
CA SER A 445 28.30 -37.39 -7.23
C SER A 445 27.46 -37.83 -6.03
N SER A 446 26.73 -38.91 -6.21
CA SER A 446 26.21 -39.75 -5.14
C SER A 446 27.35 -40.31 -4.28
N SER A 447 27.22 -40.21 -2.96
CA SER A 447 27.80 -41.21 -2.06
C SER A 447 26.96 -41.26 -0.79
N LYS A 448 26.25 -42.37 -0.65
CA LYS A 448 25.68 -42.87 0.59
C LYS A 448 26.77 -42.88 1.66
N ILE A 449 26.49 -42.35 2.84
CA ILE A 449 27.15 -42.80 4.07
C ILE A 449 26.03 -43.08 5.07
N SER A 450 25.90 -44.36 5.37
CA SER A 450 25.14 -44.97 6.44
C SER A 450 25.75 -44.59 7.78
N GLU A 451 24.96 -44.00 8.66
CA GLU A 451 25.28 -43.95 10.09
C GLU A 451 24.91 -45.30 10.70
N THR A 452 25.92 -46.12 10.96
CA THR A 452 25.84 -47.17 11.98
C THR A 452 26.41 -46.61 13.27
N SER A 453 25.54 -46.59 14.28
CA SER A 453 25.87 -46.52 15.69
C SER A 453 27.02 -47.44 16.06
N ASP A 454 28.00 -46.95 16.82
CA ASP A 454 28.62 -47.76 17.87
C ASP A 454 29.21 -46.87 18.97
N THR A 455 28.66 -47.09 20.16
CA THR A 455 29.17 -46.73 21.48
C THR A 455 30.43 -47.55 21.78
N ALA A 456 31.52 -46.90 22.19
CA ALA A 456 32.54 -47.56 23.01
C ALA A 456 33.31 -46.55 23.87
N LEU A 457 33.15 -46.74 25.18
CA LEU A 457 34.07 -46.32 26.24
C LEU A 457 35.48 -46.88 25.96
N HIS A 458 36.53 -46.07 26.13
CA HIS A 458 37.56 -46.28 27.16
C HIS A 458 38.71 -45.25 27.06
N ASP A 459 39.00 -44.67 28.24
CA ASP A 459 40.31 -44.49 28.86
C ASP A 459 41.48 -43.74 28.20
N ASN A 460 41.84 -42.69 28.94
CA ASN A 460 43.13 -42.41 29.58
C ASN A 460 44.34 -41.89 28.78
N THR A 461 45.05 -41.05 29.55
CA THR A 461 46.41 -40.49 29.40
C THR A 461 46.48 -39.30 28.43
N LYS A 462 47.03 -38.15 28.80
CA LYS A 462 47.87 -37.75 29.94
C LYS A 462 47.79 -36.24 30.11
#